data_AF-A0A918RSQ0-F1
#
_entry.id   AF-A0A918RSQ0-F1
#
_cell.length_a   1.000
_cell.length_b   1.000
_cell.length_c   1.000
_cell.angle_alpha   90.00
_cell.angle_beta   90.00
_cell.angle_gamma   90.00
#
_symmetry.space_group_name_H-M   'P 1'
#
loop_
_entity.id
_entity.type
_entity.pdbx_description
1 polymer ?
#
loop_
_entity_poly.entity_id
_entity_poly.type
_entity_poly.pdbx_seq_one_letter_code
_entity_poly.pdbx_strand_id
1 'polypeptide(L)'
;MKTYQSGKSNLLFIVIAIAAIAVGFLAQLSNSPDNQAPDFEKTILLPQPKPITMVPFSTHLDQPFDAVDWQGRWSIVFYGFTNCPDVCPTTMQTLKQVKADLVTAGVWQNFRIIMVSVDPKRDTSERLAQYVPFFDAEFIGLRADTESTTEFAKQMGILFINGQDSGEANYDVDHSASIILIDPQARYAGVMTAPHSAEIMTRDLIKLASYRPATAAAVTSPATLTREVNAMPSSAQSAVNAEGSAVTITNAWIRPAPSTASSMAAYLDITNNTSVDVTFTTVEADGFAMSMLHETMTQNEMTSMRHVDELNVPAGHTVHLAPMGKHIMLMRPEKPLQLGDVRRITLITSDGERFSRDVEVRTPEVN
;
A
#
# COMPACT_ATOMS: atom_id res chain seq x y z
N MET A 1 2.07 -10.94 78.61
CA MET A 1 3.08 -10.51 77.60
C MET A 1 2.43 -9.52 76.65
N LYS A 2 3.16 -8.54 76.10
CA LYS A 2 2.61 -7.52 75.19
C LYS A 2 2.82 -7.88 73.72
N THR A 3 1.73 -7.79 72.94
CA THR A 3 1.66 -7.39 71.52
C THR A 3 2.95 -7.44 70.68
N TYR A 4 3.06 -8.43 69.77
CA TYR A 4 4.07 -8.43 68.69
C TYR A 4 3.56 -9.12 67.41
N GLN A 5 2.56 -8.55 66.74
CA GLN A 5 2.06 -9.06 65.44
C GLN A 5 1.70 -7.99 64.38
N SER A 6 1.44 -6.72 64.73
CA SER A 6 0.97 -5.71 63.76
C SER A 6 1.97 -5.36 62.65
N GLY A 7 3.28 -5.50 62.89
CA GLY A 7 4.32 -5.05 61.94
C GLY A 7 4.32 -5.77 60.58
N LYS A 8 3.96 -7.06 60.53
CA LYS A 8 3.96 -7.82 59.25
C LYS A 8 2.80 -7.45 58.32
N SER A 9 1.65 -7.05 58.89
CA SER A 9 0.48 -6.59 58.13
C SER A 9 0.80 -5.34 57.32
N ASN A 10 1.26 -4.28 58.00
CA ASN A 10 1.53 -3.00 57.35
C ASN A 10 2.61 -3.10 56.27
N LEU A 11 3.64 -3.92 56.47
CA LEU A 11 4.69 -4.14 55.46
C LEU A 11 4.13 -4.77 54.17
N LEU A 12 3.21 -5.74 54.29
CA LEU A 12 2.58 -6.38 53.13
C LEU A 12 1.74 -5.38 52.33
N PHE A 13 0.93 -4.55 53.01
CA PHE A 13 0.14 -3.50 52.35
C PHE A 13 1.01 -2.45 51.63
N ILE A 14 2.15 -2.06 52.22
CA ILE A 14 3.11 -1.14 51.59
C ILE A 14 3.71 -1.75 50.31
N VAL A 15 4.13 -3.02 50.34
CA VAL A 15 4.67 -3.71 49.16
C VAL A 15 3.62 -3.83 48.05
N ILE A 16 2.38 -4.18 48.39
CA ILE A 16 1.27 -4.26 47.41
C ILE A 16 0.97 -2.88 46.82
N ALA A 17 0.96 -1.82 47.63
CA ALA A 17 0.74 -0.45 47.14
C ALA A 17 1.87 0.00 46.19
N ILE A 18 3.14 -0.27 46.52
CA ILE A 18 4.28 0.05 45.65
C ILE A 18 4.21 -0.75 44.33
N ALA A 19 3.85 -2.03 44.39
CA ALA A 19 3.67 -2.86 43.19
C ALA A 19 2.52 -2.34 42.30
N ALA A 20 1.38 -1.96 42.90
CA ALA A 20 0.24 -1.39 42.17
C ALA A 20 0.59 -0.04 41.53
N ILE A 21 1.35 0.82 42.23
CA ILE A 21 1.86 2.10 41.68
C ILE A 21 2.84 1.83 40.54
N ALA A 22 3.75 0.88 40.68
CA ALA A 22 4.71 0.53 39.62
C ALA A 22 4.02 -0.03 38.36
N VAL A 23 3.03 -0.92 38.52
CA VAL A 23 2.21 -1.44 37.41
C VAL A 23 1.38 -0.33 36.77
N GLY A 24 0.77 0.54 37.57
CA GLY A 24 0.03 1.70 37.07
C GLY A 24 0.92 2.68 36.28
N PHE A 25 2.13 2.94 36.77
CA PHE A 25 3.09 3.81 36.09
C PHE A 25 3.64 3.18 34.80
N LEU A 26 3.87 1.87 34.77
CA LEU A 26 4.21 1.13 33.55
C LEU A 26 3.07 1.17 32.52
N ALA A 27 1.82 1.02 32.95
CA ALA A 27 0.64 1.12 32.08
C ALA A 27 0.43 2.57 31.55
N GLN A 28 0.73 3.58 32.37
CA GLN A 28 0.72 4.99 31.97
C GLN A 28 1.79 5.28 30.91
N LEU A 29 2.97 4.66 31.03
CA LEU A 29 4.05 4.76 30.05
C LEU A 29 3.75 4.01 28.76
N SER A 30 3.08 2.84 28.80
CA SER A 30 2.65 2.15 27.58
C SER A 30 1.55 2.92 26.84
N ASN A 31 0.60 3.51 27.57
CA ASN A 31 -0.53 4.27 27.02
C ASN A 31 -0.25 5.78 26.90
N SER A 32 1.03 6.19 26.85
CA SER A 32 1.39 7.57 26.56
C SER A 32 1.07 7.92 25.09
N PRO A 33 0.35 9.02 24.80
CA PRO A 33 -0.19 9.30 23.46
C PRO A 33 0.88 9.51 22.38
N ASP A 34 2.12 9.79 22.78
CA ASP A 34 3.31 9.93 21.93
C ASP A 34 3.66 8.63 21.15
N ASN A 35 3.13 7.47 21.58
CA ASN A 35 3.34 6.17 20.93
C ASN A 35 2.31 5.82 19.85
N GLN A 36 1.21 6.58 19.70
CA GLN A 36 0.26 6.35 18.61
C GLN A 36 0.77 7.00 17.33
N ALA A 37 0.67 6.27 16.20
CA ALA A 37 0.92 6.86 14.90
C ALA A 37 -0.05 8.05 14.67
N PRO A 38 0.42 9.17 14.10
CA PRO A 38 -0.46 10.23 13.65
C PRO A 38 -1.55 9.71 12.71
N ASP A 39 -2.69 10.39 12.70
CA ASP A 39 -3.74 10.11 11.71
C ASP A 39 -3.23 10.48 10.31
N PHE A 40 -3.01 9.48 9.46
CA PHE A 40 -2.40 9.58 8.13
C PHE A 40 -3.43 9.29 7.04
N GLU A 41 -3.43 10.08 5.97
CA GLU A 41 -4.49 10.03 4.95
C GLU A 41 -4.16 9.11 3.77
N LYS A 42 -2.87 9.00 3.41
CA LYS A 42 -2.37 8.04 2.40
C LYS A 42 -1.17 7.24 2.88
N THR A 43 -0.63 7.54 4.07
CA THR A 43 0.57 6.88 4.62
C THR A 43 0.21 5.74 5.58
N ILE A 44 0.34 4.50 5.12
CA ILE A 44 0.12 3.31 5.93
C ILE A 44 1.45 2.86 6.54
N LEU A 45 1.68 3.16 7.81
CA LEU A 45 2.82 2.63 8.56
C LEU A 45 2.56 1.21 9.07
N LEU A 46 3.61 0.39 9.11
CA LEU A 46 3.60 -0.89 9.80
C LEU A 46 3.57 -0.67 11.32
N PRO A 47 2.82 -1.47 12.11
CA PRO A 47 2.83 -1.39 13.57
C PRO A 47 4.22 -1.58 14.21
N GLN A 48 5.15 -2.24 13.49
CA GLN A 48 6.57 -2.33 13.78
C GLN A 48 7.36 -2.30 12.47
N PRO A 49 8.37 -1.42 12.29
CA PRO A 49 9.22 -1.43 11.10
C PRO A 49 9.99 -2.74 10.93
N LYS A 50 9.87 -3.34 9.74
CA LYS A 50 10.45 -4.63 9.37
C LYS A 50 11.91 -4.44 8.92
N PRO A 51 12.89 -5.14 9.52
CA PRO A 51 14.26 -5.17 9.01
C PRO A 51 14.31 -5.69 7.57
N ILE A 52 15.15 -5.08 6.73
CA ILE A 52 15.38 -5.46 5.35
C ILE A 52 16.87 -5.72 5.10
N THR A 53 17.16 -6.76 4.33
CA THR A 53 18.48 -7.06 3.80
C THR A 53 18.76 -6.09 2.65
N MET A 54 19.73 -5.20 2.87
CA MET A 54 20.22 -4.30 1.83
C MET A 54 21.08 -5.06 0.82
N VAL A 55 20.86 -4.76 -0.46
CA VAL A 55 21.71 -5.18 -1.58
C VAL A 55 22.64 -4.02 -1.96
N PRO A 56 23.83 -4.28 -2.54
CA PRO A 56 24.69 -3.22 -3.03
C PRO A 56 24.03 -2.52 -4.23
N PHE A 57 23.93 -1.19 -4.17
CA PHE A 57 23.46 -0.36 -5.27
C PHE A 57 24.60 0.49 -5.85
N SER A 58 24.52 0.77 -7.14
CA SER A 58 25.19 1.90 -7.78
C SER A 58 24.22 3.09 -7.84
N THR A 59 24.69 4.28 -7.50
CA THR A 59 23.98 5.53 -7.76
C THR A 59 24.04 5.88 -9.25
N HIS A 60 23.18 6.81 -9.66
CA HIS A 60 23.27 7.49 -10.95
C HIS A 60 24.60 8.23 -11.20
N LEU A 61 25.44 8.44 -10.18
CA LEU A 61 26.80 8.98 -10.32
C LEU A 61 27.88 7.89 -10.33
N ASP A 62 27.46 6.63 -10.53
CA ASP A 62 28.28 5.40 -10.49
C ASP A 62 29.06 5.16 -9.19
N GLN A 63 28.69 5.88 -8.12
CA GLN A 63 29.20 5.65 -6.77
C GLN A 63 28.43 4.52 -6.09
N PRO A 64 29.06 3.67 -5.25
CA PRO A 64 28.35 2.69 -4.44
C PRO A 64 27.37 3.36 -3.46
N PHE A 65 26.34 2.62 -3.04
CA PHE A 65 25.35 3.04 -2.07
C PHE A 65 24.94 1.82 -1.23
N ASP A 66 25.40 1.80 0.02
CA ASP A 66 25.41 0.62 0.89
C ASP A 66 24.49 0.79 2.10
N ALA A 67 24.41 -0.24 2.96
CA ALA A 67 23.55 -0.26 4.15
C ALA A 67 23.80 0.88 5.17
N VAL A 68 24.92 1.59 5.09
CA VAL A 68 25.21 2.79 5.89
C VAL A 68 24.52 4.03 5.30
N ASP A 69 24.50 4.18 3.98
CA ASP A 69 23.90 5.32 3.30
C ASP A 69 22.40 5.37 3.51
N TRP A 70 21.73 4.21 3.62
CA TRP A 70 20.30 4.09 3.91
C TRP A 70 19.86 4.64 5.30
N GLN A 71 20.79 4.98 6.20
CA GLN A 71 20.48 5.42 7.57
C GLN A 71 20.31 6.95 7.69
N GLY A 72 19.86 7.41 8.86
CA GLY A 72 19.88 8.82 9.28
C GLY A 72 18.78 9.73 8.70
N ARG A 73 18.22 9.39 7.52
CA ARG A 73 17.07 10.09 6.90
C ARG A 73 16.00 9.07 6.50
N TRP A 74 14.74 9.45 6.66
CA TRP A 74 13.61 8.76 6.02
C TRP A 74 13.84 8.72 4.52
N SER A 75 13.69 7.54 3.91
CA SER A 75 13.90 7.34 2.48
C SER A 75 12.56 7.08 1.82
N ILE A 76 12.13 8.03 0.99
CA ILE A 76 10.92 7.98 0.17
C ILE A 76 11.32 7.30 -1.14
N VAL A 77 11.04 6.01 -1.25
CA VAL A 77 11.51 5.14 -2.34
C VAL A 77 10.41 4.91 -3.37
N PHE A 78 10.63 5.38 -4.59
CA PHE A 78 9.79 5.09 -5.75
C PHE A 78 10.45 4.02 -6.63
N TYR A 79 9.68 3.00 -7.02
CA TYR A 79 10.11 1.99 -7.99
C TYR A 79 9.63 2.38 -9.38
N GLY A 80 10.55 2.56 -10.32
CA GLY A 80 10.21 3.02 -11.68
C GLY A 80 11.32 2.73 -12.68
N PHE A 81 11.20 3.25 -13.90
CA PHE A 81 12.19 3.06 -14.97
C PHE A 81 12.18 4.24 -15.95
N THR A 82 13.29 4.53 -16.63
CA THR A 82 13.41 5.76 -17.46
C THR A 82 12.65 5.71 -18.79
N ASN A 83 12.19 4.53 -19.23
CA ASN A 83 11.39 4.34 -20.44
C ASN A 83 9.87 4.35 -20.19
N CYS A 84 9.44 4.71 -18.99
CA CYS A 84 8.06 4.73 -18.54
C CYS A 84 7.30 5.95 -19.10
N PRO A 85 6.20 5.76 -19.86
CA PRO A 85 5.64 6.84 -20.70
C PRO A 85 4.80 7.90 -19.96
N ASP A 86 4.29 7.60 -18.76
CA ASP A 86 3.41 8.52 -17.99
C ASP A 86 3.64 8.42 -16.48
N VAL A 87 3.25 7.30 -15.84
CA VAL A 87 3.15 7.23 -14.37
C VAL A 87 4.45 7.58 -13.64
N CYS A 88 5.62 7.27 -14.21
CA CYS A 88 6.91 7.55 -13.59
C CYS A 88 7.33 9.03 -13.68
N PRO A 89 7.35 9.70 -14.86
CA PRO A 89 7.60 11.14 -14.90
C PRO A 89 6.54 11.94 -14.12
N THR A 90 5.27 11.52 -14.16
CA THR A 90 4.19 12.12 -13.35
C THR A 90 4.47 11.99 -11.84
N THR A 91 4.81 10.79 -11.35
CA THR A 91 5.14 10.57 -9.92
C THR A 91 6.40 11.33 -9.48
N MET A 92 7.44 11.38 -10.33
CA MET A 92 8.68 12.12 -10.04
C MET A 92 8.44 13.64 -9.98
N GLN A 93 7.50 14.17 -10.78
CA GLN A 93 7.08 15.58 -10.69
C GLN A 93 6.22 15.86 -9.44
N THR A 94 5.36 14.93 -9.01
CA THR A 94 4.69 15.03 -7.70
C THR A 94 5.69 15.05 -6.56
N LEU A 95 6.68 14.14 -6.57
CA LEU A 95 7.76 14.08 -5.58
C LEU A 95 8.61 15.37 -5.54
N LYS A 96 8.83 16.02 -6.69
CA LYS A 96 9.51 17.33 -6.77
C LYS A 96 8.72 18.42 -6.01
N GLN A 97 7.39 18.44 -6.13
CA GLN A 97 6.55 19.36 -5.37
C GLN A 97 6.60 19.05 -3.88
N VAL A 98 6.48 17.77 -3.49
CA VAL A 98 6.61 17.32 -2.09
C VAL A 98 7.92 17.79 -1.47
N LYS A 99 9.05 17.68 -2.19
CA LYS A 99 10.32 18.25 -1.73
C LYS A 99 10.22 19.75 -1.46
N ALA A 100 9.71 20.53 -2.43
CA ALA A 100 9.62 21.99 -2.30
C ALA A 100 8.76 22.42 -1.10
N ASP A 101 7.67 21.70 -0.84
CA ASP A 101 6.80 21.96 0.29
C ASP A 101 7.45 21.56 1.63
N LEU A 102 8.15 20.41 1.70
CA LEU A 102 8.91 19.99 2.88
C LEU A 102 10.13 20.88 3.19
N VAL A 103 10.73 21.50 2.17
CA VAL A 103 11.74 22.57 2.34
C VAL A 103 11.09 23.81 2.93
N THR A 104 9.92 24.21 2.41
CA THR A 104 9.14 25.36 2.91
C THR A 104 8.67 25.16 4.36
N ALA A 105 8.32 23.93 4.73
CA ALA A 105 7.97 23.53 6.10
C ALA A 105 9.19 23.30 7.02
N GLY A 106 10.43 23.43 6.53
CA GLY A 106 11.64 23.30 7.34
C GLY A 106 11.93 21.89 7.86
N VAL A 107 11.45 20.84 7.17
CA VAL A 107 11.61 19.43 7.57
C VAL A 107 12.34 18.54 6.55
N TRP A 108 12.65 19.05 5.35
CA TRP A 108 13.31 18.29 4.28
C TRP A 108 14.60 17.57 4.69
N GLN A 109 15.38 18.13 5.64
CA GLN A 109 16.58 17.50 6.17
C GLN A 109 16.35 16.09 6.76
N ASN A 110 15.11 15.78 7.19
CA ASN A 110 14.73 14.48 7.72
C ASN A 110 14.45 13.43 6.64
N PHE A 111 14.25 13.84 5.39
CA PHE A 111 13.78 13.01 4.26
C PHE A 111 14.77 13.02 3.10
N ARG A 112 14.69 12.02 2.23
CA ARG A 112 15.24 12.05 0.87
C ARG A 112 14.32 11.29 -0.07
N ILE A 113 14.47 11.55 -1.37
CA ILE A 113 13.72 10.88 -2.41
C ILE A 113 14.69 10.03 -3.25
N ILE A 114 14.36 8.75 -3.39
CA ILE A 114 15.15 7.74 -4.09
C ILE A 114 14.27 7.13 -5.18
N MET A 115 14.79 7.05 -6.41
CA MET A 115 14.21 6.25 -7.48
C MET A 115 15.05 4.98 -7.64
N VAL A 116 14.48 3.82 -7.31
CA VAL A 116 15.10 2.52 -7.60
C VAL A 116 14.63 2.08 -8.99
N SER A 117 15.58 1.83 -9.90
CA SER A 117 15.24 1.29 -11.22
C SER A 117 14.80 -0.17 -11.12
N VAL A 118 13.63 -0.48 -11.67
CA VAL A 118 13.17 -1.86 -11.92
C VAL A 118 13.60 -2.41 -13.29
N ASP A 119 14.43 -1.67 -14.02
CA ASP A 119 14.88 -2.01 -15.39
C ASP A 119 16.40 -1.84 -15.55
N PRO A 120 17.23 -2.49 -14.71
CA PRO A 120 18.68 -2.29 -14.70
C PRO A 120 19.41 -2.83 -15.96
N LYS A 121 18.69 -3.39 -16.93
CA LYS A 121 19.24 -3.73 -18.25
C LYS A 121 19.18 -2.56 -19.25
N ARG A 122 18.28 -1.59 -19.05
CA ARG A 122 18.14 -0.39 -19.90
C ARG A 122 18.52 0.90 -19.15
N ASP A 123 18.25 0.96 -17.85
CA ASP A 123 18.63 2.06 -16.96
C ASP A 123 20.08 1.89 -16.46
N THR A 124 21.04 2.33 -17.28
CA THR A 124 22.45 2.47 -16.87
C THR A 124 22.62 3.67 -15.93
N SER A 125 23.76 3.74 -15.21
CA SER A 125 24.08 4.85 -14.31
C SER A 125 24.00 6.20 -15.04
N GLU A 126 24.53 6.28 -16.27
CA GLU A 126 24.49 7.48 -17.12
C GLU A 126 23.08 7.85 -17.59
N ARG A 127 22.21 6.86 -17.81
CA ARG A 127 20.80 7.09 -18.18
C ARG A 127 20.00 7.64 -16.99
N LEU A 128 20.24 7.09 -15.80
CA LEU A 128 19.68 7.64 -14.56
C LEU A 128 20.24 9.04 -14.25
N ALA A 129 21.51 9.33 -14.60
CA ALA A 129 22.13 10.65 -14.43
C ALA A 129 21.49 11.75 -15.29
N GLN A 130 20.88 11.37 -16.42
CA GLN A 130 20.12 12.28 -17.28
C GLN A 130 18.66 12.41 -16.81
N TYR A 131 18.07 11.32 -16.31
CA TYR A 131 16.65 11.27 -15.97
C TYR A 131 16.33 11.84 -14.57
N VAL A 132 17.06 11.44 -13.53
CA VAL A 132 16.68 11.78 -12.14
C VAL A 132 16.95 13.26 -11.79
N PRO A 133 18.14 13.84 -12.08
CA PRO A 133 18.44 15.24 -11.80
C PRO A 133 17.59 16.26 -12.59
N PHE A 134 16.90 15.84 -13.66
CA PHE A 134 15.93 16.68 -14.38
C PHE A 134 14.74 17.07 -13.48
N PHE A 135 14.32 16.15 -12.59
CA PHE A 135 13.30 16.44 -11.60
C PHE A 135 13.91 17.29 -10.48
N ASP A 136 14.92 16.79 -9.76
CA ASP A 136 15.62 17.56 -8.74
C ASP A 136 17.04 17.01 -8.48
N ALA A 137 17.99 17.90 -8.22
CA ALA A 137 19.42 17.55 -8.07
C ALA A 137 19.79 16.86 -6.74
N GLU A 138 18.90 16.80 -5.75
CA GLU A 138 19.05 15.99 -4.53
C GLU A 138 18.38 14.60 -4.65
N PHE A 139 17.70 14.30 -5.76
CA PHE A 139 17.09 12.98 -5.95
C PHE A 139 18.14 11.94 -6.34
N ILE A 140 18.05 10.76 -5.74
CA ILE A 140 19.02 9.69 -5.95
C ILE A 140 18.41 8.60 -6.82
N GLY A 141 18.84 8.52 -8.09
CA GLY A 141 18.66 7.29 -8.87
C GLY A 141 19.58 6.18 -8.33
N LEU A 142 19.01 5.00 -8.08
CA LEU A 142 19.72 3.77 -7.69
C LEU A 142 19.46 2.63 -8.68
N ARG A 143 20.48 1.79 -8.83
CA ARG A 143 20.58 0.68 -9.79
C ARG A 143 21.30 -0.49 -9.09
N ALA A 144 20.73 -1.68 -9.12
CA ALA A 144 21.45 -2.92 -8.82
C ALA A 144 21.32 -3.86 -10.04
N ASP A 145 21.80 -5.10 -9.97
CA ASP A 145 21.45 -6.10 -10.98
C ASP A 145 19.97 -6.56 -10.84
N THR A 146 19.48 -7.36 -11.80
CA THR A 146 18.08 -7.80 -11.83
C THR A 146 17.69 -8.69 -10.64
N GLU A 147 18.60 -9.55 -10.14
CA GLU A 147 18.35 -10.43 -8.99
C GLU A 147 18.30 -9.61 -7.70
N SER A 148 19.33 -8.79 -7.46
CA SER A 148 19.39 -7.87 -6.31
C SER A 148 18.19 -6.93 -6.23
N THR A 149 17.80 -6.32 -7.36
CA THR A 149 16.62 -5.43 -7.41
C THR A 149 15.33 -6.17 -7.08
N THR A 150 15.20 -7.41 -7.58
CA THR A 150 14.03 -8.27 -7.34
C THR A 150 13.93 -8.70 -5.88
N GLU A 151 15.02 -9.16 -5.27
CA GLU A 151 15.05 -9.56 -3.86
C GLU A 151 14.92 -8.36 -2.91
N PHE A 152 15.36 -7.17 -3.30
CA PHE A 152 15.06 -5.94 -2.55
C PHE A 152 13.56 -5.63 -2.58
N ALA A 153 12.95 -5.54 -3.76
CA ALA A 153 11.52 -5.23 -3.93
C ALA A 153 10.59 -6.22 -3.22
N LYS A 154 10.85 -7.54 -3.34
CA LYS A 154 10.09 -8.61 -2.69
C LYS A 154 9.96 -8.44 -1.18
N GLN A 155 11.00 -7.95 -0.50
CA GLN A 155 10.98 -7.77 0.95
C GLN A 155 9.93 -6.75 1.43
N MET A 156 9.56 -5.82 0.54
CA MET A 156 8.56 -4.76 0.77
C MET A 156 7.22 -5.06 0.09
N GLY A 157 7.07 -6.25 -0.52
CA GLY A 157 5.84 -6.68 -1.21
C GLY A 157 5.70 -6.14 -2.64
N ILE A 158 6.73 -5.47 -3.18
CA ILE A 158 6.72 -4.95 -4.54
C ILE A 158 7.09 -6.07 -5.52
N LEU A 159 6.26 -6.26 -6.55
CA LEU A 159 6.50 -7.21 -7.64
C LEU A 159 6.54 -6.47 -8.98
N PHE A 160 7.55 -6.79 -9.78
CA PHE A 160 7.69 -6.33 -11.16
C PHE A 160 8.12 -7.53 -12.02
N ILE A 161 7.76 -7.49 -13.30
CA ILE A 161 8.28 -8.38 -14.35
C ILE A 161 9.40 -7.60 -15.08
N ASN A 162 10.25 -8.24 -15.87
CA ASN A 162 11.12 -7.50 -16.79
C ASN A 162 10.57 -7.63 -18.22
N GLY A 163 10.55 -6.53 -18.99
CA GLY A 163 10.08 -6.55 -20.39
C GLY A 163 10.86 -7.45 -21.36
N GLN A 164 11.93 -8.11 -20.90
CA GLN A 164 12.62 -9.16 -21.66
C GLN A 164 12.00 -10.55 -21.43
N ASP A 165 11.39 -10.78 -20.27
CA ASP A 165 10.80 -12.05 -19.88
C ASP A 165 9.36 -12.20 -20.42
N SER A 166 8.70 -11.08 -20.73
CA SER A 166 7.40 -11.03 -21.43
C SER A 166 7.51 -11.09 -22.96
N GLY A 167 8.67 -10.78 -23.53
CA GLY A 167 8.88 -10.71 -24.99
C GLY A 167 8.24 -9.51 -25.70
N GLU A 168 7.58 -8.61 -24.98
CA GLU A 168 6.91 -7.42 -25.54
C GLU A 168 7.70 -6.12 -25.26
N ALA A 169 7.70 -5.21 -26.24
CA ALA A 169 8.46 -3.96 -26.15
C ALA A 169 7.89 -2.95 -25.13
N ASN A 170 6.58 -3.03 -24.88
CA ASN A 170 5.91 -2.33 -23.78
C ASN A 170 5.91 -3.24 -22.55
N TYR A 171 6.13 -2.67 -21.38
CA TYR A 171 6.12 -3.40 -20.12
C TYR A 171 5.35 -2.62 -19.04
N ASP A 172 4.26 -3.23 -18.56
CA ASP A 172 3.47 -2.75 -17.43
C ASP A 172 4.20 -3.01 -16.09
N VAL A 173 4.95 -2.02 -15.61
CA VAL A 173 5.14 -1.91 -14.15
C VAL A 173 3.77 -1.78 -13.49
N ASP A 174 3.58 -2.44 -12.34
CA ASP A 174 2.31 -2.42 -11.62
C ASP A 174 1.77 -1.01 -11.45
N HIS A 175 0.46 -0.86 -11.70
CA HIS A 175 -0.28 0.39 -11.48
C HIS A 175 -0.32 0.83 -10.00
N SER A 176 0.33 0.10 -9.08
CA SER A 176 0.45 0.47 -7.67
C SER A 176 1.22 1.76 -7.47
N ALA A 177 2.23 2.03 -8.31
CA ALA A 177 3.16 3.17 -8.20
C ALA A 177 3.71 3.38 -6.77
N SER A 178 3.74 2.32 -5.95
CA SER A 178 3.83 2.43 -4.49
C SER A 178 5.11 3.10 -4.03
N ILE A 179 4.94 4.16 -3.23
CA ILE A 179 6.05 4.89 -2.63
C ILE A 179 6.32 4.27 -1.26
N ILE A 180 7.45 3.58 -1.15
CA ILE A 180 7.84 2.88 0.07
C ILE A 180 8.60 3.82 1.01
N LEU A 181 8.27 3.75 2.30
CA LEU A 181 8.96 4.45 3.37
C LEU A 181 9.93 3.51 4.08
N ILE A 182 11.22 3.83 4.00
CA ILE A 182 12.27 3.23 4.83
C ILE A 182 12.67 4.24 5.91
N ASP A 183 12.75 3.80 7.16
CA ASP A 183 13.02 4.67 8.31
C ASP A 183 14.51 5.05 8.44
N PRO A 184 14.87 6.00 9.33
CA PRO A 184 16.27 6.37 9.57
C PRO A 184 17.14 5.27 10.22
N GLN A 185 16.57 4.09 10.51
CA GLN A 185 17.28 2.88 10.95
C GLN A 185 17.41 1.84 9.80
N ALA A 186 17.11 2.25 8.56
CA ALA A 186 17.17 1.41 7.37
C ALA A 186 16.19 0.20 7.40
N ARG A 187 15.02 0.35 8.03
CA ARG A 187 13.95 -0.65 8.08
C ARG A 187 12.77 -0.25 7.19
N TYR A 188 12.09 -1.22 6.57
CA TYR A 188 10.82 -0.98 5.89
C TYR A 188 9.75 -0.61 6.93
N ALA A 189 9.20 0.60 6.82
CA ALA A 189 8.35 1.19 7.84
C ALA A 189 6.91 1.46 7.38
N GLY A 190 6.65 1.53 6.08
CA GLY A 190 5.30 1.74 5.55
C GLY A 190 5.26 2.05 4.06
N VAL A 191 4.06 2.29 3.54
CA VAL A 191 3.79 2.64 2.15
C VAL A 191 2.89 3.87 2.08
N MET A 192 3.17 4.78 1.16
CA MET A 192 2.23 5.81 0.72
C MET A 192 1.47 5.25 -0.49
N THR A 193 0.15 5.15 -0.39
CA THR A 193 -0.70 4.57 -1.45
C THR A 193 -1.04 5.60 -2.53
N ALA A 194 -1.13 5.13 -3.78
CA ALA A 194 -1.70 5.92 -4.86
C ALA A 194 -3.21 6.20 -4.62
N PRO A 195 -3.81 7.25 -5.21
CA PRO A 195 -3.18 8.27 -6.07
C PRO A 195 -2.33 9.28 -5.29
N HIS A 196 -1.13 9.56 -5.82
CA HIS A 196 -0.14 10.45 -5.19
C HIS A 196 -0.48 11.94 -5.40
N SER A 197 -1.02 12.57 -4.36
CA SER A 197 -1.19 14.04 -4.29
C SER A 197 -0.07 14.67 -3.47
N ALA A 198 0.65 15.64 -4.04
CA ALA A 198 1.74 16.33 -3.35
C ALA A 198 1.28 16.98 -2.04
N GLU A 199 0.06 17.54 -2.02
CA GLU A 199 -0.48 18.19 -0.82
C GLU A 199 -0.68 17.19 0.33
N ILE A 200 -1.32 16.05 0.06
CA ILE A 200 -1.62 15.02 1.07
C ILE A 200 -0.33 14.33 1.51
N MET A 201 0.56 14.00 0.56
CA MET A 201 1.87 13.43 0.84
C MET A 201 2.71 14.35 1.74
N THR A 202 2.80 15.64 1.42
CA THR A 202 3.48 16.63 2.27
C THR A 202 2.85 16.69 3.65
N ARG A 203 1.51 16.71 3.75
CA ARG A 203 0.80 16.78 5.04
C ARG A 203 1.12 15.59 5.93
N ASP A 204 1.11 14.38 5.39
CA ASP A 204 1.50 13.16 6.11
C ASP A 204 3.01 13.16 6.44
N LEU A 205 3.87 13.56 5.52
CA LEU A 205 5.33 13.59 5.75
C LEU A 205 5.72 14.64 6.80
N ILE A 206 5.00 15.76 6.94
CA ILE A 206 5.17 16.70 8.06
C ILE A 206 4.81 16.03 9.40
N LYS A 207 3.69 15.30 9.49
CA LYS A 207 3.34 14.50 10.68
C LYS A 207 4.45 13.47 10.99
N LEU A 208 4.97 12.81 9.96
CA LEU A 208 6.02 11.79 10.06
C LEU A 208 7.39 12.37 10.49
N ALA A 209 7.68 13.64 10.16
CA ALA A 209 8.91 14.33 10.55
C ALA A 209 9.05 14.48 12.07
N SER A 210 7.91 14.71 12.74
CA SER A 210 7.81 14.74 14.21
C SER A 210 7.67 13.36 14.85
N TYR A 211 7.09 12.38 14.14
CA TYR A 211 6.79 11.07 14.70
C TYR A 211 8.05 10.23 14.91
N ARG A 212 8.17 9.63 16.09
CA ARG A 212 9.16 8.60 16.40
C ARG A 212 8.42 7.34 16.82
N PRO A 213 8.41 6.26 16.02
CA PRO A 213 7.76 5.03 16.43
C PRO A 213 8.40 4.49 17.73
N ALA A 214 7.56 3.88 18.57
CA ALA A 214 8.00 3.26 19.81
C ALA A 214 9.16 2.28 19.57
N THR A 215 10.05 2.17 20.57
CA THR A 215 11.22 1.26 20.64
C THR A 215 12.34 1.45 19.61
N ALA A 216 12.87 2.67 19.51
CA ALA A 216 14.29 2.89 19.15
C ALA A 216 15.29 2.61 20.32
N ALA A 217 14.82 2.05 21.44
CA ALA A 217 15.57 1.91 22.69
C ALA A 217 16.02 0.46 22.95
N ALA A 218 17.34 0.24 22.90
CA ALA A 218 18.11 -0.85 23.52
C ALA A 218 17.61 -2.30 23.35
N VAL A 219 18.06 -2.97 22.26
CA VAL A 219 18.07 -4.44 22.19
C VAL A 219 19.36 -4.97 22.84
N THR A 220 19.26 -5.55 24.05
CA THR A 220 20.38 -6.26 24.71
C THR A 220 19.97 -7.59 25.34
N SER A 221 19.56 -8.54 24.50
CA SER A 221 19.76 -9.99 24.72
C SER A 221 19.00 -10.65 25.91
N PRO A 222 19.02 -11.98 26.10
CA PRO A 222 18.03 -12.82 25.42
C PRO A 222 17.22 -13.70 26.38
N ALA A 223 15.99 -14.07 25.99
CA ALA A 223 15.18 -15.05 26.71
C ALA A 223 14.53 -16.08 25.76
N THR A 224 14.75 -17.36 26.07
CA THR A 224 14.26 -18.55 25.37
C THR A 224 12.74 -18.53 25.12
N LEU A 225 12.32 -18.56 23.85
CA LEU A 225 10.94 -18.91 23.49
C LEU A 225 10.82 -20.42 23.24
N THR A 226 10.41 -21.16 24.27
CA THR A 226 9.95 -22.54 24.11
C THR A 226 8.62 -22.59 23.36
N ARG A 227 8.64 -23.29 22.22
CA ARG A 227 7.48 -23.70 21.42
C ARG A 227 6.32 -24.24 22.26
N GLU A 228 5.15 -23.62 22.12
CA GLU A 228 3.86 -24.26 22.37
C GLU A 228 2.93 -23.94 21.18
N VAL A 229 2.27 -24.97 20.64
CA VAL A 229 1.43 -24.86 19.44
C VAL A 229 0.00 -25.21 19.82
N ASN A 230 -0.76 -24.22 20.25
CA ASN A 230 -2.19 -24.36 20.49
C ASN A 230 -2.97 -23.97 19.24
N ALA A 231 -3.51 -24.97 18.55
CA ALA A 231 -4.42 -24.76 17.43
C ALA A 231 -5.79 -24.26 17.94
N MET A 232 -6.28 -23.16 17.37
CA MET A 232 -7.70 -22.82 17.43
C MET A 232 -8.39 -23.25 16.13
N PRO A 233 -9.69 -23.65 16.20
CA PRO A 233 -10.35 -24.31 15.09
C PRO A 233 -10.67 -23.36 13.94
N SER A 234 -10.60 -23.88 12.71
CA SER A 234 -11.25 -23.25 11.57
C SER A 234 -12.77 -23.28 11.74
N SER A 235 -13.40 -22.12 11.57
CA SER A 235 -14.85 -22.00 11.39
C SER A 235 -15.14 -21.02 10.26
N ALA A 236 -14.71 -21.39 9.04
CA ALA A 236 -15.21 -20.76 7.82
C ALA A 236 -16.72 -21.01 7.71
N GLN A 237 -17.54 -19.98 7.94
CA GLN A 237 -18.99 -20.03 7.72
C GLN A 237 -19.31 -19.49 6.33
N SER A 238 -19.70 -20.39 5.43
CA SER A 238 -20.20 -20.05 4.10
C SER A 238 -21.53 -19.29 4.21
N ALA A 239 -21.54 -18.01 3.84
CA ALA A 239 -22.76 -17.27 3.57
C ALA A 239 -23.15 -17.48 2.09
N VAL A 240 -24.16 -18.31 1.84
CA VAL A 240 -24.80 -18.46 0.53
C VAL A 240 -25.94 -17.44 0.44
N ASN A 241 -26.15 -16.89 -0.75
CA ASN A 241 -27.08 -15.81 -1.10
C ASN A 241 -28.38 -15.73 -0.26
N ALA A 242 -28.66 -14.54 0.28
CA ALA A 242 -29.98 -14.18 0.80
C ALA A 242 -30.74 -13.34 -0.25
N GLU A 243 -31.91 -13.84 -0.68
CA GLU A 243 -32.86 -13.03 -1.43
C GLU A 243 -33.36 -11.88 -0.55
N GLY A 244 -33.34 -10.65 -1.07
CA GLY A 244 -33.68 -9.44 -0.30
C GLY A 244 -32.48 -8.60 0.18
N SER A 245 -31.26 -8.88 -0.29
CA SER A 245 -30.09 -7.99 -0.10
C SER A 245 -30.43 -6.55 -0.53
N ALA A 246 -30.19 -5.57 0.35
CA ALA A 246 -30.71 -4.22 0.15
C ALA A 246 -29.96 -3.42 -0.94
N VAL A 247 -28.71 -3.78 -1.25
CA VAL A 247 -28.05 -3.41 -2.50
C VAL A 247 -28.12 -4.57 -3.48
N THR A 248 -28.49 -4.30 -4.73
CA THR A 248 -28.60 -5.28 -5.81
C THR A 248 -27.60 -5.00 -6.92
N ILE A 249 -26.83 -6.04 -7.30
CA ILE A 249 -25.90 -5.99 -8.43
C ILE A 249 -26.60 -6.60 -9.66
N THR A 250 -26.62 -5.87 -10.78
CA THR A 250 -27.26 -6.25 -12.04
C THR A 250 -26.34 -5.98 -13.23
N ASN A 251 -26.76 -6.40 -14.44
CA ASN A 251 -26.07 -6.13 -15.72
C ASN A 251 -24.55 -6.42 -15.73
N ALA A 252 -24.12 -7.42 -14.95
CA ALA A 252 -22.70 -7.67 -14.71
C ALA A 252 -22.04 -8.53 -15.80
N TRP A 253 -20.89 -8.08 -16.33
CA TRP A 253 -20.06 -8.82 -17.27
C TRP A 253 -18.59 -8.40 -17.23
N ILE A 254 -17.70 -9.32 -17.61
CA ILE A 254 -16.28 -9.05 -17.87
C ILE A 254 -16.09 -8.89 -19.38
N ARG A 255 -15.38 -7.84 -19.80
CA ARG A 255 -14.97 -7.69 -21.21
C ARG A 255 -13.83 -8.67 -21.52
N PRO A 256 -13.93 -9.49 -22.59
CA PRO A 256 -12.83 -10.32 -23.03
C PRO A 256 -11.63 -9.46 -23.44
N ALA A 257 -10.45 -9.84 -22.98
CA ALA A 257 -9.17 -9.29 -23.40
C ALA A 257 -8.37 -10.36 -24.19
N PRO A 258 -7.37 -9.98 -25.01
CA PRO A 258 -6.44 -10.94 -25.60
C PRO A 258 -5.78 -11.83 -24.56
N SER A 259 -5.41 -13.07 -24.92
CA SER A 259 -4.79 -14.02 -23.98
C SER A 259 -3.41 -13.61 -23.47
N THR A 260 -2.80 -12.55 -24.02
CA THR A 260 -1.56 -11.92 -23.56
C THR A 260 -1.79 -10.74 -22.61
N ALA A 261 -3.03 -10.27 -22.43
CA ALA A 261 -3.32 -9.07 -21.67
C ALA A 261 -3.08 -9.27 -20.16
N SER A 262 -2.30 -8.37 -19.57
CA SER A 262 -2.01 -8.27 -18.13
C SER A 262 -3.25 -7.98 -17.28
N SER A 263 -4.30 -7.41 -17.89
CA SER A 263 -5.46 -6.87 -17.22
C SER A 263 -6.70 -6.79 -18.12
N MET A 264 -7.87 -6.62 -17.52
CA MET A 264 -9.17 -6.45 -18.18
C MET A 264 -10.15 -5.67 -17.29
N ALA A 265 -11.36 -5.41 -17.80
CA ALA A 265 -12.37 -4.63 -17.07
C ALA A 265 -13.68 -5.41 -16.90
N ALA A 266 -14.25 -5.31 -15.70
CA ALA A 266 -15.63 -5.70 -15.42
C ALA A 266 -16.55 -4.49 -15.29
N TYR A 267 -17.79 -4.70 -15.73
CA TYR A 267 -18.86 -3.73 -15.83
C TYR A 267 -20.09 -4.31 -15.14
N LEU A 268 -20.84 -3.49 -14.40
CA LEU A 268 -22.02 -3.89 -13.63
C LEU A 268 -22.82 -2.66 -13.18
N ASP A 269 -24.08 -2.86 -12.81
CA ASP A 269 -24.93 -1.83 -12.23
C ASP A 269 -25.17 -2.13 -10.76
N ILE A 270 -24.87 -1.18 -9.87
CA ILE A 270 -25.11 -1.28 -8.43
C ILE A 270 -26.32 -0.42 -8.09
N THR A 271 -27.42 -1.03 -7.63
CA THR A 271 -28.62 -0.30 -7.19
C THR A 271 -28.78 -0.41 -5.69
N ASN A 272 -28.72 0.73 -5.00
CA ASN A 272 -28.97 0.82 -3.57
C ASN A 272 -30.48 1.01 -3.32
N ASN A 273 -31.14 0.02 -2.72
CA ASN A 273 -32.57 0.05 -2.41
C ASN A 273 -32.84 0.41 -0.94
N THR A 274 -31.82 0.83 -0.19
CA THR A 274 -31.97 1.35 1.18
C THR A 274 -32.39 2.82 1.19
N SER A 275 -32.69 3.34 2.39
CA SER A 275 -32.94 4.76 2.65
C SER A 275 -31.68 5.54 3.11
N VAL A 276 -30.48 5.01 2.90
CA VAL A 276 -29.19 5.63 3.27
C VAL A 276 -28.18 5.48 2.14
N ASP A 277 -27.18 6.35 2.08
CA ASP A 277 -26.08 6.24 1.12
C ASP A 277 -25.17 5.05 1.48
N VAL A 278 -24.65 4.34 0.48
CA VAL A 278 -23.78 3.17 0.67
C VAL A 278 -22.46 3.37 -0.08
N THR A 279 -21.36 3.44 0.67
CA THR A 279 -20.01 3.61 0.13
C THR A 279 -19.28 2.27 0.02
N PHE A 280 -18.85 1.91 -1.19
CA PHE A 280 -17.95 0.79 -1.45
C PHE A 280 -16.50 1.25 -1.45
N THR A 281 -15.63 0.52 -0.73
CA THR A 281 -14.21 0.86 -0.53
C THR A 281 -13.26 -0.20 -1.08
N THR A 282 -13.71 -1.45 -1.19
CA THR A 282 -12.89 -2.57 -1.67
C THR A 282 -13.67 -3.41 -2.69
N VAL A 283 -12.96 -3.96 -3.67
CA VAL A 283 -13.46 -4.99 -4.58
C VAL A 283 -12.49 -6.16 -4.66
N GLU A 284 -13.01 -7.37 -4.49
CA GLU A 284 -12.31 -8.65 -4.67
C GLU A 284 -12.86 -9.38 -5.91
N ALA A 285 -12.03 -10.15 -6.61
CA ALA A 285 -12.46 -10.98 -7.74
C ALA A 285 -11.71 -12.32 -7.78
N ASP A 286 -12.45 -13.42 -7.78
CA ASP A 286 -11.89 -14.78 -7.80
C ASP A 286 -10.98 -14.99 -9.04
N GLY A 287 -9.80 -15.58 -8.84
CA GLY A 287 -8.88 -15.92 -9.93
C GLY A 287 -8.11 -14.74 -10.53
N PHE A 288 -8.06 -13.59 -9.85
CA PHE A 288 -7.19 -12.45 -10.17
C PHE A 288 -6.30 -12.11 -8.97
N ALA A 289 -5.07 -11.66 -9.21
CA ALA A 289 -4.19 -11.25 -8.12
C ALA A 289 -4.58 -9.89 -7.50
N MET A 290 -5.22 -9.01 -8.26
CA MET A 290 -5.70 -7.71 -7.79
C MET A 290 -6.96 -7.28 -8.54
N SER A 291 -7.87 -6.58 -7.84
CA SER A 291 -9.05 -5.93 -8.39
C SER A 291 -9.24 -4.55 -7.77
N MET A 292 -9.60 -3.54 -8.56
CA MET A 292 -9.67 -2.14 -8.13
C MET A 292 -10.81 -1.39 -8.84
N LEU A 293 -11.39 -0.39 -8.17
CA LEU A 293 -12.36 0.53 -8.79
C LEU A 293 -11.61 1.62 -9.56
N HIS A 294 -11.91 1.78 -10.85
CA HIS A 294 -11.29 2.73 -11.77
C HIS A 294 -12.35 3.59 -12.47
N GLU A 295 -11.95 4.75 -12.98
CA GLU A 295 -12.75 5.65 -13.80
C GLU A 295 -11.97 6.04 -15.05
N THR A 296 -12.52 5.75 -16.23
CA THR A 296 -11.99 6.25 -17.50
C THR A 296 -12.35 7.72 -17.65
N MET A 297 -11.37 8.57 -17.98
CA MET A 297 -11.56 9.99 -18.24
C MET A 297 -10.96 10.34 -19.61
N THR A 298 -11.67 11.15 -20.40
CA THR A 298 -11.16 11.65 -21.69
C THR A 298 -10.93 13.15 -21.59
N GLN A 299 -9.70 13.61 -21.81
CA GLN A 299 -9.33 15.03 -21.77
C GLN A 299 -8.37 15.33 -22.92
N ASN A 300 -8.65 16.39 -23.69
CA ASN A 300 -7.82 16.81 -24.84
C ASN A 300 -7.54 15.65 -25.83
N GLU A 301 -8.59 14.90 -26.19
CA GLU A 301 -8.54 13.70 -27.05
C GLU A 301 -7.72 12.51 -26.50
N MET A 302 -7.13 12.64 -25.31
CA MET A 302 -6.40 11.58 -24.63
C MET A 302 -7.28 10.88 -23.59
N THR A 303 -7.34 9.55 -23.67
CA THR A 303 -8.03 8.70 -22.69
C THR A 303 -7.05 8.27 -21.61
N SER A 304 -7.39 8.53 -20.35
CA SER A 304 -6.66 8.06 -19.16
C SER A 304 -7.59 7.26 -18.23
N MET A 305 -7.02 6.53 -17.29
CA MET A 305 -7.74 5.79 -16.25
C MET A 305 -7.24 6.20 -14.88
N ARG A 306 -8.17 6.57 -14.00
CA ARG A 306 -7.90 7.07 -12.64
C ARG A 306 -8.43 6.07 -11.62
N HIS A 307 -7.66 5.79 -10.57
CA HIS A 307 -8.16 5.00 -9.44
C HIS A 307 -9.29 5.74 -8.70
N VAL A 308 -10.25 4.98 -8.18
CA VAL A 308 -11.42 5.47 -7.43
C VAL A 308 -11.37 4.81 -6.05
N ASP A 309 -10.84 5.54 -5.06
CA ASP A 309 -10.69 5.07 -3.67
C ASP A 309 -12.04 4.60 -3.07
N GLU A 310 -13.12 5.32 -3.38
CA GLU A 310 -14.45 5.07 -2.85
C GLU A 310 -15.55 5.26 -3.91
N LEU A 311 -16.58 4.44 -3.84
CA LEU A 311 -17.78 4.52 -4.68
C LEU A 311 -19.04 4.61 -3.83
N ASN A 312 -19.50 5.84 -3.56
CA ASN A 312 -20.84 6.07 -3.02
C ASN A 312 -21.92 5.72 -4.07
N VAL A 313 -22.92 4.95 -3.64
CA VAL A 313 -24.18 4.67 -4.33
C VAL A 313 -25.31 5.25 -3.47
N PRO A 314 -25.87 6.43 -3.82
CA PRO A 314 -26.83 7.12 -2.98
C PRO A 314 -28.13 6.35 -2.71
N ALA A 315 -28.83 6.73 -1.64
CA ALA A 315 -30.11 6.12 -1.26
C ALA A 315 -31.13 6.08 -2.42
N GLY A 316 -31.61 4.88 -2.77
CA GLY A 316 -32.57 4.71 -3.86
C GLY A 316 -32.04 5.02 -5.26
N HIS A 317 -30.72 4.93 -5.49
CA HIS A 317 -30.10 5.22 -6.80
C HIS A 317 -29.30 4.04 -7.36
N THR A 318 -29.13 4.05 -8.69
CA THR A 318 -28.25 3.13 -9.42
C THR A 318 -26.97 3.86 -9.84
N VAL A 319 -25.83 3.21 -9.65
CA VAL A 319 -24.53 3.64 -10.19
C VAL A 319 -24.06 2.62 -11.22
N HIS A 320 -23.78 3.11 -12.42
CA HIS A 320 -23.38 2.32 -13.58
C HIS A 320 -21.86 2.23 -13.68
N LEU A 321 -21.31 1.01 -13.69
CA LEU A 321 -19.94 0.75 -14.09
C LEU A 321 -19.96 0.29 -15.55
N ALA A 322 -19.67 1.21 -16.47
CA ALA A 322 -19.83 1.04 -17.90
C ALA A 322 -18.55 1.43 -18.69
N PRO A 323 -18.36 0.93 -19.92
CA PRO A 323 -17.24 1.32 -20.78
C PRO A 323 -17.13 2.84 -20.94
N MET A 324 -15.90 3.36 -20.96
CA MET A 324 -15.57 4.80 -20.97
C MET A 324 -16.02 5.59 -19.73
N GLY A 325 -16.49 4.92 -18.67
CA GLY A 325 -16.75 5.50 -17.35
C GLY A 325 -16.11 4.68 -16.23
N LYS A 326 -16.83 4.54 -15.11
CA LYS A 326 -16.40 3.72 -13.98
C LYS A 326 -16.40 2.24 -14.33
N HIS A 327 -15.44 1.48 -13.79
CA HIS A 327 -15.30 0.04 -14.02
C HIS A 327 -14.49 -0.61 -12.91
N ILE A 328 -14.57 -1.93 -12.79
CA ILE A 328 -13.64 -2.70 -11.95
C ILE A 328 -12.49 -3.13 -12.85
N MET A 329 -11.29 -2.64 -12.58
CA MET A 329 -10.07 -3.14 -13.19
C MET A 329 -9.72 -4.48 -12.55
N LEU A 330 -9.44 -5.49 -13.38
CA LEU A 330 -9.08 -6.84 -12.97
C LEU A 330 -7.69 -7.15 -13.51
N MET A 331 -6.73 -7.43 -12.64
CA MET A 331 -5.30 -7.54 -13.00
C MET A 331 -4.72 -8.89 -12.64
N ARG A 332 -3.81 -9.39 -13.50
CA ARG A 332 -3.13 -10.69 -13.37
C ARG A 332 -4.13 -11.84 -13.15
N PRO A 333 -4.92 -12.23 -14.16
CA PRO A 333 -5.71 -13.45 -14.08
C PRO A 333 -4.79 -14.66 -13.89
N GLU A 334 -5.12 -15.57 -12.97
CA GLU A 334 -4.34 -16.79 -12.71
C GLU A 334 -4.19 -17.68 -13.95
N LYS A 335 -5.18 -17.62 -14.85
CA LYS A 335 -5.29 -18.38 -16.09
C LYS A 335 -5.98 -17.50 -17.14
N PRO A 336 -5.58 -17.54 -18.42
CA PRO A 336 -6.27 -16.82 -19.49
C PRO A 336 -7.78 -17.14 -19.51
N LEU A 337 -8.61 -16.10 -19.46
CA LEU A 337 -10.07 -16.25 -19.48
C LEU A 337 -10.60 -16.44 -20.90
N GLN A 338 -11.67 -17.23 -21.02
CA GLN A 338 -12.36 -17.51 -22.28
C GLN A 338 -13.78 -16.93 -22.27
N LEU A 339 -14.42 -16.82 -23.44
CA LEU A 339 -15.84 -16.44 -23.51
C LEU A 339 -16.70 -17.50 -22.81
N GLY A 340 -17.62 -17.07 -21.96
CA GLY A 340 -18.43 -17.94 -21.11
C GLY A 340 -17.75 -18.37 -19.79
N ASP A 341 -16.50 -17.98 -19.54
CA ASP A 341 -15.92 -18.12 -18.20
C ASP A 341 -16.71 -17.26 -17.20
N VAL A 342 -16.96 -17.79 -16.02
CA VAL A 342 -17.54 -17.06 -14.90
C VAL A 342 -16.45 -16.79 -13.85
N ARG A 343 -16.44 -15.59 -13.27
CA ARG A 343 -15.69 -15.25 -12.05
C ARG A 343 -16.59 -14.52 -11.08
N ARG A 344 -16.38 -14.76 -9.79
CA ARG A 344 -17.18 -14.15 -8.72
C ARG A 344 -16.50 -12.86 -8.26
N ILE A 345 -17.23 -11.76 -8.34
CA ILE A 345 -16.80 -10.44 -7.88
C ILE A 345 -17.50 -10.16 -6.56
N THR A 346 -16.77 -9.64 -5.57
CA THR A 346 -17.34 -9.19 -4.29
C THR A 346 -17.00 -7.73 -4.05
N LEU A 347 -18.03 -6.90 -3.95
CA LEU A 347 -17.94 -5.51 -3.52
C LEU A 347 -18.09 -5.44 -1.99
N ILE A 348 -17.30 -4.59 -1.34
CA ILE A 348 -17.27 -4.45 0.12
C ILE A 348 -17.49 -2.99 0.50
N THR A 349 -18.39 -2.76 1.45
CA THR A 349 -18.72 -1.42 1.96
C THR A 349 -17.75 -0.94 3.02
N SER A 350 -17.77 0.36 3.33
CA SER A 350 -16.97 1.00 4.38
C SER A 350 -17.20 0.42 5.79
N ASP A 351 -18.35 -0.18 6.05
CA ASP A 351 -18.70 -0.88 7.30
C ASP A 351 -18.53 -2.42 7.21
N GLY A 352 -18.09 -2.94 6.06
CA GLY A 352 -17.69 -4.34 5.89
C GLY A 352 -18.77 -5.31 5.41
N GLU A 353 -19.95 -4.83 5.00
CA GLU A 353 -20.95 -5.66 4.32
C GLU A 353 -20.42 -6.10 2.93
N ARG A 354 -20.71 -7.34 2.53
CA ARG A 354 -20.11 -8.00 1.36
C ARG A 354 -21.16 -8.43 0.36
N PHE A 355 -21.17 -7.78 -0.81
CA PHE A 355 -22.10 -8.01 -1.90
C PHE A 355 -21.39 -8.74 -3.05
N SER A 356 -21.63 -10.04 -3.16
CA SER A 356 -21.02 -10.89 -4.19
C SER A 356 -21.96 -11.15 -5.36
N ARG A 357 -21.41 -11.23 -6.56
CA ARG A 357 -22.11 -11.69 -7.77
C ARG A 357 -21.18 -12.51 -8.67
N ASP A 358 -21.75 -13.52 -9.32
CA ASP A 358 -21.09 -14.28 -10.39
C ASP A 358 -21.21 -13.53 -11.72
N VAL A 359 -20.10 -13.35 -12.42
CA VAL A 359 -19.94 -12.44 -13.56
C VAL A 359 -19.32 -13.17 -14.75
N GLU A 360 -19.99 -13.14 -15.90
CA GLU A 360 -19.59 -13.86 -17.13
C GLU A 360 -18.68 -13.01 -18.03
N VAL A 361 -17.67 -13.63 -18.63
CA VAL A 361 -16.84 -13.07 -19.70
C VAL A 361 -17.61 -13.14 -21.02
N ARG A 362 -18.11 -12.01 -21.50
CA ARG A 362 -18.90 -11.95 -22.74
C ARG A 362 -18.56 -10.70 -23.56
N THR A 363 -18.72 -10.78 -24.88
CA THR A 363 -18.58 -9.61 -25.75
C THR A 363 -19.61 -8.53 -25.38
N PRO A 364 -19.29 -7.23 -25.58
CA PRO A 364 -20.28 -6.18 -25.42
C PRO A 364 -21.49 -6.43 -26.33
N GLU A 365 -22.70 -6.19 -25.83
CA GLU A 365 -23.90 -6.15 -26.68
C GLU A 365 -23.80 -4.92 -27.59
N VAL A 366 -23.88 -5.15 -28.91
CA VAL A 366 -23.86 -4.08 -29.92
C VAL A 366 -25.29 -3.64 -30.18
N ASN A 367 -25.64 -2.46 -29.64
CA ASN A 367 -26.86 -1.71 -29.94
C ASN A 367 -26.57 -0.60 -30.95
#